data_AF-A0ABD0V2H0-F1
#
_entry.id   AF-A0ABD0V2H0-F1
#
_cell.length_a   1.000
_cell.length_b   1.000
_cell.length_c   1.000
_cell.angle_alpha   90.00
_cell.angle_beta   90.00
_cell.angle_gamma   90.00
#
_symmetry.space_group_name_H-M   'P 1'
#
loop_
_entity.id
_entity.type
_entity.pdbx_description
1 polymer ?
#
loop_
_entity_poly.entity_id
_entity_poly.type
_entity_poly.pdbx_seq_one_letter_code
_entity_poly.pdbx_strand_id
1 'polypeptide(L)'
;MVTAFRRWFKKYSNCQVEWANKSAGYLPPTPPREQLLDRYWTHVVQCSSCSLALKVLRVLEASLPILSLILIGVVAASKSSVMSAAIRTALVSMAVLLFAASRFLSHFIFKTFYFHDYNHAFV
;
A
#
# COMPACT_ATOMS: atom_id res chain seq x y z
N MET A 1 -5.82 -12.50 -23.43
CA MET A 1 -6.95 -11.75 -24.02
C MET A 1 -6.54 -10.57 -24.90
N VAL A 2 -5.53 -9.77 -24.53
CA VAL A 2 -5.13 -8.57 -25.29
C VAL A 2 -4.72 -8.86 -26.75
N THR A 3 -3.98 -9.95 -26.99
CA THR A 3 -3.54 -10.34 -28.35
C THR A 3 -4.69 -10.81 -29.23
N ALA A 4 -5.65 -11.56 -28.69
CA ALA A 4 -6.86 -11.98 -29.38
C ALA A 4 -7.75 -10.79 -29.74
N PHE A 5 -7.97 -9.88 -28.78
CA PHE A 5 -8.67 -8.61 -29.03
C PHE A 5 -7.97 -7.79 -30.11
N ARG A 6 -6.64 -7.64 -30.04
CA ARG A 6 -5.86 -6.88 -31.02
C ARG A 6 -5.94 -7.49 -32.43
N ARG A 7 -5.93 -8.83 -32.54
CA ARG A 7 -6.15 -9.55 -33.81
C ARG A 7 -7.57 -9.38 -34.34
N TRP A 8 -8.58 -9.51 -33.47
CA TRP A 8 -9.98 -9.28 -33.80
C TRP A 8 -10.19 -7.84 -34.28
N PHE A 9 -9.69 -6.86 -33.53
CA PHE A 9 -9.79 -5.44 -33.82
C PHE A 9 -9.13 -5.10 -35.17
N LYS A 10 -7.94 -5.63 -35.43
CA LYS A 10 -7.29 -5.51 -36.74
C LYS A 10 -8.14 -6.13 -37.85
N LYS A 11 -8.69 -7.32 -37.64
CA LYS A 11 -9.47 -8.07 -38.65
C LYS A 11 -10.80 -7.40 -38.99
N TYR A 12 -11.52 -6.89 -37.99
CA TYR A 12 -12.91 -6.45 -38.16
C TYR A 12 -13.09 -4.93 -38.20
N SER A 13 -12.09 -4.16 -37.80
CA SER A 13 -12.17 -2.69 -37.76
C SER A 13 -10.98 -1.98 -38.41
N ASN A 14 -10.03 -2.75 -38.99
CA ASN A 14 -8.76 -2.21 -39.51
C ASN A 14 -8.00 -1.34 -38.49
N CYS A 15 -8.13 -1.69 -37.21
CA CYS A 15 -7.64 -0.88 -36.08
C CYS A 15 -8.23 0.54 -35.98
N GLN A 16 -9.38 0.80 -36.61
CA GLN A 16 -10.05 2.10 -36.62
C GLN A 16 -11.39 2.03 -35.91
N VAL A 17 -11.83 3.15 -35.35
CA VAL A 17 -13.17 3.25 -34.78
C VAL A 17 -13.79 4.57 -35.21
N GLU A 18 -14.85 4.50 -36.01
CA GLU A 18 -15.43 5.70 -36.62
C GLU A 18 -15.99 6.71 -35.61
N TRP A 19 -16.37 6.28 -34.40
CA TRP A 19 -16.77 7.20 -33.33
C TRP A 19 -15.59 7.98 -32.75
N ALA A 20 -14.34 7.52 -32.89
CA ALA A 20 -13.18 8.27 -32.44
C ALA A 20 -13.02 9.58 -33.23
N ASN A 21 -13.42 9.56 -34.50
CA ASN A 21 -13.45 10.74 -35.36
C ASN A 21 -14.65 11.67 -35.04
N LYS A 22 -15.69 11.15 -34.37
CA LYS A 22 -16.86 11.93 -33.90
C LYS A 22 -16.63 12.56 -32.52
N SER A 23 -15.66 12.08 -31.74
CA SER A 23 -15.30 12.62 -30.41
C SER A 23 -14.31 13.79 -30.45
N ALA A 24 -14.05 14.38 -31.62
CA ALA A 24 -13.03 15.41 -31.84
C ALA A 24 -13.20 16.72 -31.05
N GLY A 25 -14.24 16.86 -30.21
CA GLY A 25 -14.55 18.11 -29.51
C GLY A 25 -14.40 18.11 -27.98
N TYR A 26 -14.76 17.04 -27.27
CA TYR A 26 -14.97 17.14 -25.81
C TYR A 26 -14.81 15.80 -25.08
N LEU A 27 -13.65 15.14 -25.22
CA LEU A 27 -13.27 14.23 -24.15
C LEU A 27 -12.84 15.09 -22.96
N PRO A 28 -13.43 14.89 -21.76
CA PRO A 28 -12.94 15.58 -20.58
C PRO A 28 -11.45 15.26 -20.41
N PRO A 29 -10.65 16.21 -19.90
CA PRO A 29 -9.24 15.95 -19.64
C PRO A 29 -9.11 14.68 -18.81
N THR A 30 -8.19 13.80 -19.20
CA THR A 30 -7.92 12.59 -18.42
C THR A 30 -7.61 13.02 -16.98
N PRO A 31 -8.34 12.50 -15.99
CA PRO A 31 -8.08 12.84 -14.61
C PRO A 31 -6.62 12.55 -14.23
N PRO A 32 -6.05 13.26 -13.24
CA PRO A 32 -4.71 12.99 -12.76
C PRO A 32 -4.52 11.51 -12.41
N ARG A 33 -3.31 10.99 -12.63
CA ARG A 33 -2.99 9.57 -12.44
C ARG A 33 -3.34 9.09 -11.03
N GLU A 34 -3.19 9.97 -10.04
CA GLU A 34 -3.50 9.72 -8.64
C GLU A 34 -4.99 9.44 -8.46
N GLN A 35 -5.86 10.19 -9.16
CA GLN A 35 -7.30 10.00 -9.12
C GLN A 35 -7.74 8.72 -9.82
N LEU A 36 -7.08 8.36 -10.92
CA LEU A 36 -7.37 7.12 -11.66
C LEU A 36 -6.92 5.86 -10.94
N LEU A 37 -5.81 5.95 -10.20
CA LEU A 37 -5.19 4.82 -9.49
C LEU A 37 -5.48 4.85 -7.97
N ASP A 38 -6.41 5.70 -7.54
CA ASP A 38 -6.91 5.75 -6.18
C ASP A 38 -7.77 4.52 -5.90
N ARG A 39 -7.19 3.52 -5.24
CA ARG A 39 -7.94 2.34 -4.80
C ARG A 39 -8.78 2.61 -3.57
N TYR A 40 -8.39 3.59 -2.76
CA TYR A 40 -9.01 3.79 -1.47
C TYR A 40 -10.48 4.15 -1.65
N TRP A 41 -10.75 5.20 -2.44
CA TRP A 41 -12.11 5.67 -2.68
C TRP A 41 -12.89 4.80 -3.68
N THR A 42 -12.22 4.23 -4.68
CA THR A 42 -12.89 3.43 -5.73
C THR A 42 -13.23 2.01 -5.27
N HIS A 43 -12.54 1.47 -4.27
CA HIS A 43 -12.70 0.07 -3.87
C HIS A 43 -12.66 -0.16 -2.37
N VAL A 44 -11.61 0.29 -1.68
CA VAL A 44 -11.36 -0.11 -0.28
C VAL A 44 -12.48 0.32 0.65
N VAL A 45 -12.98 1.55 0.53
CA VAL A 45 -14.10 2.05 1.36
C VAL A 45 -15.44 1.40 1.02
N GLN A 46 -15.59 0.89 -0.21
CA GLN A 46 -16.83 0.26 -0.68
C GLN A 46 -16.86 -1.25 -0.38
N CYS A 47 -15.70 -1.87 -0.13
CA CYS A 47 -15.57 -3.29 0.19
C CYS A 47 -15.41 -3.49 1.71
N SER A 48 -16.34 -4.24 2.33
CA SER A 48 -16.31 -4.53 3.77
C SER A 48 -15.04 -5.29 4.21
N SER A 49 -14.58 -6.24 3.40
CA SER A 49 -13.36 -7.01 3.69
C SER A 49 -12.10 -6.12 3.66
N CYS A 50 -11.94 -5.31 2.62
CA CYS A 50 -10.77 -4.43 2.48
C CYS A 50 -10.75 -3.30 3.50
N SER A 51 -11.91 -2.68 3.77
CA SER A 51 -12.03 -1.63 4.80
C SER A 51 -11.73 -2.17 6.20
N LEU A 52 -12.22 -3.37 6.53
CA LEU A 52 -11.90 -4.03 7.79
C LEU A 52 -10.40 -4.37 7.88
N ALA A 53 -9.83 -4.95 6.83
CA ALA A 53 -8.41 -5.27 6.78
C ALA A 53 -7.54 -4.03 6.97
N LEU A 54 -7.85 -2.93 6.26
CA LEU A 54 -7.15 -1.65 6.41
C LEU A 54 -7.25 -1.14 7.85
N LYS A 55 -8.44 -1.18 8.47
CA LYS A 55 -8.63 -0.75 9.86
C LYS A 55 -7.77 -1.55 10.83
N VAL A 56 -7.78 -2.88 10.71
CA VAL A 56 -6.97 -3.77 11.58
C VAL A 56 -5.47 -3.51 11.39
N LEU A 57 -5.01 -3.40 10.14
CA LEU A 57 -3.61 -3.13 9.84
C LEU A 57 -3.15 -1.76 10.34
N ARG A 58 -3.99 -0.73 10.30
CA ARG A 58 -3.70 0.58 10.88
C ARG A 58 -3.61 0.54 12.40
N VAL A 59 -4.49 -0.22 13.07
CA VAL A 59 -4.40 -0.42 14.53
C VAL A 59 -3.10 -1.14 14.89
N LEU A 60 -2.71 -2.16 14.11
CA LEU A 60 -1.45 -2.87 14.29
C LEU A 60 -0.24 -1.96 14.03
N GLU A 61 -0.26 -1.16 12.97
CA GLU A 61 0.80 -0.19 12.65
C GLU A 61 1.05 0.78 13.80
N ALA A 62 -0.03 1.26 14.45
CA ALA A 62 0.04 2.20 15.57
C ALA A 62 0.44 1.55 16.89
N SER A 63 0.10 0.27 17.12
CA SER A 63 0.43 -0.42 18.39
C SER A 63 1.89 -0.84 18.48
N LEU A 64 2.52 -1.18 17.35
CA LEU A 64 3.94 -1.57 17.28
C LEU A 64 4.93 -0.53 17.86
N PRO A 65 4.90 0.77 17.49
CA PRO A 65 5.80 1.76 18.05
C PRO A 65 5.51 2.03 19.54
N ILE A 66 4.25 1.94 19.98
CA ILE A 66 3.89 2.04 21.40
C ILE A 66 4.58 0.93 22.20
N LEU A 67 4.51 -0.31 21.69
CA LEU A 67 5.18 -1.45 22.33
C LEU A 67 6.72 -1.28 22.32
N SER A 68 7.29 -0.77 21.23
CA SER A 68 8.72 -0.43 21.17
C SER A 68 9.11 0.57 22.26
N LEU A 69 8.33 1.63 22.49
CA LEU A 69 8.60 2.62 23.52
C LEU A 69 8.49 2.04 24.93
N ILE A 70 7.50 1.17 25.17
CA ILE A 70 7.36 0.46 26.45
C ILE A 70 8.59 -0.40 26.73
N LEU A 71 9.07 -1.16 25.73
CA LEU A 71 10.28 -1.98 25.89
C LEU A 71 11.51 -1.14 26.24
N ILE A 72 11.72 -0.03 25.55
CA ILE A 72 12.82 0.90 25.86
C ILE A 72 12.67 1.47 27.27
N GLY A 73 11.45 1.86 27.66
CA GLY A 73 11.15 2.34 29.01
C GLY A 73 11.46 1.30 30.09
N VAL A 74 11.10 0.04 29.88
CA VAL A 74 11.43 -1.07 30.79
C VAL A 74 12.95 -1.24 30.92
N VAL A 75 13.67 -1.19 29.80
CA VAL A 75 15.14 -1.29 29.82
C VAL A 75 15.77 -0.11 30.57
N ALA A 76 15.25 1.10 30.38
CA ALA A 76 15.74 2.31 31.03
C ALA A 76 15.44 2.34 32.54
N ALA A 77 14.27 1.86 32.98
CA ALA A 77 13.88 1.85 34.38
C ALA A 77 14.52 0.68 35.18
N SER A 78 14.96 -0.38 34.50
CA SER A 78 15.50 -1.57 35.14
C SER A 78 16.93 -1.38 35.65
N LYS A 79 17.21 -1.83 36.88
CA LYS A 79 18.56 -1.86 37.45
C LYS A 79 19.43 -2.96 36.82
N SER A 80 20.75 -2.76 36.80
CA SER A 80 21.72 -3.74 36.24
C SER A 80 21.72 -5.06 36.98
N SER A 81 21.38 -5.06 38.27
CA SER A 81 21.23 -6.27 39.10
C SER A 81 20.00 -7.11 38.74
N VAL A 82 18.99 -6.53 38.10
CA VAL A 82 17.72 -7.20 37.77
C VAL A 82 17.74 -7.79 36.36
N MET A 83 18.49 -7.17 35.44
CA MET A 83 18.47 -7.55 34.02
C MET A 83 19.87 -7.70 33.47
N SER A 84 20.19 -8.92 33.04
CA SER A 84 21.49 -9.25 32.43
C SER A 84 21.70 -8.46 31.13
N ALA A 85 22.97 -8.31 30.75
CA ALA A 85 23.33 -7.63 29.51
C ALA A 85 22.65 -8.25 28.28
N ALA A 86 22.60 -9.59 28.21
CA ALA A 86 21.96 -10.33 27.13
C ALA A 86 20.46 -10.02 27.01
N ILE A 87 19.74 -9.94 28.14
CA ILE A 87 18.30 -9.61 28.15
C ILE A 87 18.10 -8.15 27.74
N ARG A 88 18.91 -7.21 28.23
CA ARG A 88 18.86 -5.80 27.81
C ARG A 88 19.04 -5.67 26.31
N THR A 89 20.07 -6.31 25.74
CA THR A 89 20.33 -6.27 24.30
C THR A 89 19.20 -6.88 23.49
N ALA A 90 18.60 -7.98 23.97
CA ALA A 90 17.47 -8.61 23.31
C ALA A 90 16.22 -7.73 23.32
N LEU A 91 15.89 -7.07 24.44
CA LEU A 91 14.75 -6.18 24.51
C LEU A 91 14.93 -4.94 23.63
N VAL A 92 16.14 -4.38 23.58
CA VAL A 92 16.46 -3.25 22.70
C VAL A 92 16.38 -3.65 21.23
N SER A 93 16.91 -4.81 20.85
CA SER A 93 16.81 -5.30 19.47
C SER A 93 15.36 -5.56 19.07
N MET A 94 14.56 -6.15 19.96
CA MET A 94 13.13 -6.34 19.74
C MET A 94 12.38 -5.01 19.57
N ALA A 95 12.69 -3.99 20.37
CA ALA A 95 12.11 -2.66 20.20
C ALA A 95 12.40 -2.08 18.80
N VAL A 96 13.67 -2.15 18.36
CA VAL A 96 14.07 -1.70 17.02
C VAL A 96 13.31 -2.47 15.92
N LEU A 97 13.17 -3.79 16.07
CA LEU A 97 12.44 -4.62 15.11
C LEU A 97 10.95 -4.25 15.03
N LEU A 98 10.29 -4.00 16.17
CA LEU A 98 8.89 -3.55 16.20
C LEU A 98 8.70 -2.21 15.49
N PHE A 99 9.62 -1.26 15.72
CA PHE A 99 9.59 0.02 15.03
C PHE A 99 9.81 -0.13 13.52
N ALA A 100 10.79 -0.93 13.11
CA ALA A 100 11.05 -1.23 11.71
C ALA A 100 9.85 -1.93 11.03
N ALA A 101 9.22 -2.88 11.73
CA ALA A 101 8.02 -3.56 11.25
C ALA A 101 6.85 -2.58 11.06
N SER A 102 6.67 -1.61 11.94
CA SER A 102 5.67 -0.54 11.77
C SER A 102 5.92 0.27 10.50
N ARG A 103 7.18 0.66 10.22
CA ARG A 103 7.53 1.39 8.99
C ARG A 103 7.31 0.57 7.73
N PHE A 104 7.69 -0.70 7.75
CA PHE A 104 7.42 -1.62 6.66
C PHE A 104 5.91 -1.78 6.43
N LEU A 105 5.15 -1.97 7.50
CA LEU A 105 3.70 -2.11 7.43
C LEU A 105 3.02 -0.86 6.88
N SER A 106 3.49 0.33 7.26
CA SER A 106 3.02 1.62 6.73
C SER A 106 3.17 1.68 5.20
N HIS A 107 4.35 1.31 4.70
CA HIS A 107 4.62 1.28 3.26
C HIS A 107 3.76 0.22 2.54
N PHE A 108 3.64 -0.97 3.15
CA PHE A 108 2.77 -2.04 2.63
C PHE A 108 1.30 -1.60 2.53
N ILE A 109 0.77 -0.97 3.58
CA ILE A 109 -0.60 -0.44 3.61
C ILE A 109 -0.79 0.59 2.49
N PHE A 110 0.15 1.53 2.33
CA PHE A 110 0.06 2.55 1.30
C PHE A 110 0.01 1.94 -0.11
N LYS A 111 0.94 1.03 -0.42
CA LYS A 111 1.03 0.36 -1.74
C LYS A 111 -0.14 -0.57 -2.07
N THR A 112 -0.80 -1.08 -1.03
CA THR A 112 -1.89 -2.06 -1.20
C THR A 112 -3.24 -1.36 -1.30
N PHE A 113 -3.53 -0.44 -0.37
CA PHE A 113 -4.88 0.11 -0.17
C PHE A 113 -5.10 1.51 -0.75
N TYR A 114 -4.05 2.30 -0.98
CA TYR A 114 -4.20 3.69 -1.44
C TYR A 114 -3.82 3.81 -2.91
N PHE A 115 -2.55 3.53 -3.22
CA PHE A 115 -2.00 3.78 -4.54
C PHE A 115 -1.14 2.62 -5.01
N HIS A 116 -1.39 2.17 -6.24
CA HIS A 116 -0.56 1.17 -6.89
C HIS A 116 0.05 1.74 -8.15
N ASP A 117 1.34 2.01 -8.06
CA ASP A 117 2.10 2.52 -9.18
C ASP A 117 2.41 1.37 -10.16
N TYR A 118 1.66 1.26 -11.25
CA TYR A 118 2.05 0.36 -12.33
C TYR A 118 3.20 1.00 -13.11
N ASN A 119 4.41 0.49 -12.93
CA ASN A 119 5.53 0.88 -13.78
C ASN A 119 5.40 0.19 -15.13
N HIS A 120 4.91 0.92 -16.13
CA HIS A 120 4.80 0.44 -17.51
C HIS A 120 6.15 0.39 -18.25
N ALA A 121 7.26 0.84 -17.65
CA ALA A 121 8.56 0.95 -18.33
C ALA A 121 9.31 -0.39 -18.52
N PHE A 122 8.77 -1.51 -18.05
CA PHE A 122 9.37 -2.84 -18.18
C PHE A 122 8.50 -3.82 -18.99
N VAL A 123 7.78 -3.33 -20.00
CA VAL A 123 7.04 -4.16 -20.97
C VAL A 123 7.64 -4.01 -22.36
#